data_AF-A0A2V6J5Q2-F1
#
_entry.id   AF-A0A2V6J5Q2-F1
#
_cell.length_a   1.000
_cell.length_b   1.000
_cell.length_c   1.000
_cell.angle_alpha   90.00
_cell.angle_beta   90.00
_cell.angle_gamma   90.00
#
_symmetry.space_group_name_H-M   'P 1'
#
loop_
_entity.id
_entity.type
_entity.pdbx_description
1 polymer ?
#
loop_
_entity_poly.entity_id
_entity_poly.type
_entity_poly.pdbx_seq_one_letter_code
_entity_poly.pdbx_strand_id
1 'polypeptide(L)'
;RQSASASEIFAAALQDYGRAVVVGDQCTFGKGTVQTILDIGNYTSLLGSRSHKDGALKLTIQKFYRVAGGSTQLHGVASDIVLPSLTDLPEFAEGALKNCLPYDEVPKAKYTKWSEPVSLYLDELKRRSSARTQNDPEFHYVMEDMGRLRHRLDDNRISLNEDLRKRELSDDKMRKELRSKERLARNIEEPRVYRVTLDTVDKPNLQLIMYPGKLASAKKNGSAKVAPEAAGDSDTDNDVFGGQDEDTKEPVIDPERDETTNILADLVQLEHGPKTASTNH
;
A
#
# COMPACT_ATOMS: atom_id res chain seq x y z
N ARG A 1 -4.94 -1.49 -2.24
CA ARG A 1 -6.22 -0.95 -2.74
C ARG A 1 -6.11 0.47 -3.27
N GLN A 2 -5.16 1.30 -2.80
CA GLN A 2 -5.00 2.68 -3.30
C GLN A 2 -4.28 2.79 -4.66
N SER A 3 -3.62 1.73 -5.13
CA SER A 3 -3.02 1.70 -6.47
C SER A 3 -4.12 1.73 -7.55
N ALA A 4 -4.05 2.70 -8.46
CA ALA A 4 -5.09 2.92 -9.47
C ALA A 4 -4.50 3.32 -10.84
N SER A 5 -5.22 3.04 -11.92
CA SER A 5 -4.91 3.50 -13.28
C SER A 5 -3.53 3.05 -13.77
N ALA A 6 -2.56 3.96 -13.94
CA ALA A 6 -1.25 3.62 -14.50
C ALA A 6 -0.50 2.55 -13.69
N SER A 7 -0.62 2.58 -12.36
CA SER A 7 -0.03 1.56 -11.48
C SER A 7 -0.62 0.16 -11.73
N GLU A 8 -1.91 0.09 -12.06
CA GLU A 8 -2.60 -1.17 -12.36
C GLU A 8 -2.19 -1.71 -13.72
N ILE A 9 -2.02 -0.84 -14.72
CA ILE A 9 -1.48 -1.23 -16.03
C ILE A 9 -0.08 -1.82 -15.88
N PHE A 10 0.77 -1.17 -15.08
CA PHE A 10 2.13 -1.62 -14.83
C PHE A 10 2.17 -2.98 -14.10
N ALA A 11 1.43 -3.11 -12.99
CA ALA A 11 1.37 -4.35 -12.22
C ALA A 11 0.79 -5.52 -13.04
N ALA A 12 -0.31 -5.28 -13.77
CA ALA A 12 -0.93 -6.29 -14.61
C ALA A 12 0.00 -6.75 -15.74
N ALA A 13 0.73 -5.83 -16.38
CA ALA A 13 1.70 -6.19 -17.41
C ALA A 13 2.82 -7.06 -16.83
N LEU A 14 3.42 -6.67 -15.69
CA LEU A 14 4.46 -7.48 -15.07
C LEU A 14 3.95 -8.88 -14.68
N GLN A 15 2.73 -8.98 -14.17
CA GLN A 15 2.10 -10.25 -13.83
C GLN A 15 1.80 -11.10 -15.07
N ASP A 16 1.20 -10.53 -16.12
CA ASP A 16 0.83 -11.25 -17.35
C ASP A 16 2.06 -11.83 -18.07
N TYR A 17 3.15 -11.06 -18.10
CA TYR A 17 4.42 -11.49 -18.65
C TYR A 17 5.17 -12.47 -17.74
N GLY A 18 4.73 -12.68 -16.50
CA GLY A 18 5.46 -13.50 -15.52
C GLY A 18 6.82 -12.89 -15.16
N ARG A 19 6.90 -11.56 -15.14
CA ARG A 19 8.14 -10.81 -14.89
C ARG A 19 8.32 -10.42 -13.42
N ALA A 20 7.24 -10.27 -12.67
CA ALA A 20 7.29 -9.92 -11.24
C ALA A 20 6.19 -10.65 -10.46
N VAL A 21 6.40 -10.73 -9.14
CA VAL A 21 5.41 -11.14 -8.15
C VAL A 21 4.72 -9.88 -7.62
N VAL A 22 3.40 -9.84 -7.66
CA VAL A 22 2.58 -8.76 -7.11
C VAL A 22 2.22 -9.08 -5.65
N VAL A 23 2.55 -8.17 -4.73
CA VAL A 23 2.33 -8.34 -3.28
C VAL A 23 1.56 -7.13 -2.74
N GLY A 24 0.62 -7.35 -1.82
CA GLY A 24 -0.12 -6.29 -1.14
C GLY A 24 -1.54 -6.72 -0.78
N ASP A 25 -2.49 -5.79 -0.82
CA ASP A 25 -3.93 -6.06 -0.62
C ASP A 25 -4.48 -7.13 -1.57
N GLN A 26 -5.70 -7.62 -1.33
CA GLN A 26 -6.37 -8.59 -2.21
C GLN A 26 -6.37 -8.15 -3.67
N CYS A 27 -6.68 -6.88 -3.91
CA CYS A 27 -6.60 -6.27 -5.23
C CYS A 27 -6.35 -4.75 -5.18
N THR A 28 -6.00 -4.21 -6.35
CA THR A 28 -5.91 -2.75 -6.58
C THR A 28 -7.30 -2.12 -6.77
N PHE A 29 -7.36 -0.80 -6.99
CA PHE A 29 -8.60 -0.02 -6.96
C PHE A 29 -9.65 -0.42 -8.01
N GLY A 30 -9.20 -0.83 -9.20
CA GLY A 30 -10.06 -1.25 -10.31
C GLY A 30 -10.41 -0.15 -11.31
N LYS A 31 -9.58 0.88 -11.46
CA LYS A 31 -9.83 1.97 -12.42
C LYS A 31 -9.35 1.56 -13.80
N GLY A 32 -10.26 1.06 -14.65
CA GLY A 32 -10.01 0.59 -16.02
C GLY A 32 -10.28 1.61 -17.12
N THR A 33 -10.45 2.90 -16.78
CA THR A 33 -10.88 3.95 -17.72
C THR A 33 -9.92 5.12 -17.83
N VAL A 34 -9.83 5.70 -19.02
CA VAL A 34 -9.07 6.91 -19.32
C VAL A 34 -10.03 8.08 -19.46
N GLN A 35 -9.73 9.18 -18.77
CA GLN A 35 -10.46 10.43 -18.88
C GLN A 35 -9.65 11.48 -19.61
N THR A 36 -10.33 12.33 -20.39
CA THR A 36 -9.78 13.55 -20.98
C THR A 36 -10.48 14.78 -20.41
N ILE A 37 -9.78 15.92 -20.40
CA ILE A 37 -10.33 17.22 -20.04
C ILE A 37 -10.62 17.99 -21.34
N LEU A 38 -11.83 18.50 -21.48
CA LEU A 38 -12.26 19.33 -22.61
C LEU A 38 -12.65 20.72 -22.10
N ASP A 39 -11.94 21.75 -22.52
CA ASP A 39 -12.26 23.14 -22.17
C ASP A 39 -13.52 23.61 -22.89
N ILE A 40 -14.52 24.06 -22.14
CA ILE A 40 -15.83 24.42 -22.70
C ILE A 40 -15.71 25.64 -23.62
N GLY A 41 -14.85 26.59 -23.28
CA GLY A 41 -14.59 27.80 -24.09
C GLY A 41 -14.13 27.51 -25.52
N ASN A 42 -13.59 26.31 -25.80
CA ASN A 42 -13.19 25.90 -27.15
C ASN A 42 -14.38 25.45 -28.01
N TYR A 43 -15.52 25.15 -27.39
CA TYR A 43 -16.73 24.64 -28.05
C TYR A 43 -17.90 25.64 -28.01
N THR A 44 -17.65 26.89 -27.59
CA THR A 44 -18.67 27.94 -27.59
C THR A 44 -18.92 28.49 -29.01
N SER A 45 -20.14 28.97 -29.23
CA SER A 45 -20.55 29.58 -30.51
C SER A 45 -19.67 30.78 -30.87
N LEU A 46 -19.75 31.25 -32.13
CA LEU A 46 -18.96 32.37 -32.64
C LEU A 46 -19.14 33.68 -31.85
N LEU A 47 -20.24 33.80 -31.10
CA LEU A 47 -20.57 34.92 -30.20
C LEU A 47 -20.33 34.61 -28.71
N GLY A 48 -19.88 33.39 -28.38
CA GLY A 48 -19.63 32.96 -27.01
C GLY A 48 -18.24 33.35 -26.50
N SER A 49 -18.08 33.35 -25.18
CA SER A 49 -16.78 33.51 -24.53
C SER A 49 -15.86 32.36 -24.96
N ARG A 50 -14.63 32.69 -25.39
CA ARG A 50 -13.56 31.73 -25.74
C ARG A 50 -12.50 31.71 -24.65
N SER A 51 -12.93 31.71 -23.38
CA SER A 51 -12.04 31.80 -22.25
C SER A 51 -11.88 30.46 -21.57
N HIS A 52 -10.66 30.12 -21.14
CA HIS A 52 -10.44 28.99 -20.22
C HIS A 52 -11.15 29.18 -18.87
N LYS A 53 -11.69 30.38 -18.59
CA LYS A 53 -12.51 30.66 -17.42
C LYS A 53 -13.93 30.08 -17.49
N ASP A 54 -14.35 29.60 -18.66
CA ASP A 54 -15.69 29.05 -18.88
C ASP A 54 -15.86 27.62 -18.32
N GLY A 55 -14.80 27.06 -17.73
CA GLY A 55 -14.77 25.74 -17.12
C GLY A 55 -14.40 24.63 -18.11
N ALA A 56 -14.32 23.40 -17.60
CA ALA A 56 -13.92 22.23 -18.36
C ALA A 56 -14.77 20.99 -18.00
N LEU A 57 -14.92 20.09 -18.96
CA LEU A 57 -15.57 18.80 -18.78
C LEU A 57 -14.52 17.70 -18.66
N LYS A 58 -14.69 16.80 -17.69
CA LYS A 58 -13.89 15.58 -17.57
C LYS A 58 -14.72 14.40 -18.06
N LEU A 59 -14.33 13.81 -19.19
CA LEU A 59 -15.08 12.74 -19.84
C LEU A 59 -14.27 11.47 -19.96
N THR A 60 -14.89 10.34 -19.69
CA THR A 60 -14.33 9.02 -20.00
C THR A 60 -14.39 8.77 -21.49
N ILE A 61 -13.25 8.48 -22.12
CA ILE A 61 -13.14 8.31 -23.57
C ILE A 61 -12.68 6.91 -23.98
N GLN A 62 -12.02 6.17 -23.09
CA GLN A 62 -11.43 4.88 -23.41
C GLN A 62 -11.47 3.95 -22.19
N LYS A 63 -11.48 2.65 -22.48
CA LYS A 63 -11.15 1.57 -21.53
C LYS A 63 -9.78 1.01 -21.88
N PHE A 64 -9.04 0.54 -20.89
CA PHE A 64 -7.82 -0.22 -21.13
C PHE A 64 -7.99 -1.69 -20.71
N TYR A 65 -7.22 -2.54 -21.38
CA TYR A 65 -7.26 -3.99 -21.24
C TYR A 65 -5.84 -4.52 -21.05
N ARG A 66 -5.73 -5.59 -20.28
CA ARG A 66 -4.52 -6.37 -20.05
C ARG A 66 -4.08 -7.03 -21.35
N VAL A 67 -2.79 -7.40 -21.45
CA VAL A 67 -2.30 -8.14 -22.64
C VAL A 67 -2.92 -9.53 -22.74
N ALA A 68 -3.34 -10.09 -21.60
CA ALA A 68 -4.13 -11.31 -21.53
C ALA A 68 -5.60 -11.16 -21.98
N GLY A 69 -6.09 -9.92 -22.19
CA GLY A 69 -7.44 -9.62 -22.70
C GLY A 69 -8.46 -9.11 -21.67
N GLY A 70 -8.29 -9.44 -20.39
CA GLY A 70 -9.18 -8.95 -19.32
C GLY A 70 -9.01 -7.46 -19.03
N SER A 71 -10.02 -6.78 -18.48
CA SER A 71 -9.89 -5.40 -17.99
C SER A 71 -9.41 -5.35 -16.51
N THR A 72 -8.96 -4.20 -16.04
CA THR A 72 -8.85 -3.94 -14.58
C THR A 72 -10.11 -3.29 -14.03
N GLN A 73 -11.07 -2.90 -14.88
CA GLN A 73 -12.30 -2.22 -14.45
C GLN A 73 -13.04 -3.04 -13.38
N LEU A 74 -13.44 -2.41 -12.28
CA LEU A 74 -14.10 -3.00 -11.08
C LEU A 74 -13.23 -3.94 -10.22
N HIS A 75 -12.39 -4.76 -10.84
CA HIS A 75 -11.70 -5.86 -10.15
C HIS A 75 -10.23 -5.56 -9.82
N GLY A 76 -9.62 -4.59 -10.50
CA GLY A 76 -8.21 -4.26 -10.35
C GLY A 76 -7.28 -5.39 -10.80
N VAL A 77 -6.09 -5.40 -10.22
CA VAL A 77 -5.07 -6.44 -10.34
C VAL A 77 -5.04 -7.18 -9.02
N ALA A 78 -5.29 -8.49 -9.07
CA ALA A 78 -5.19 -9.35 -7.90
C ALA A 78 -3.71 -9.56 -7.55
N SER A 79 -3.38 -9.46 -6.26
CA SER A 79 -2.03 -9.74 -5.78
C SER A 79 -1.75 -11.24 -5.84
N ASP A 80 -0.51 -11.61 -6.21
CA ASP A 80 -0.05 -12.99 -6.15
C ASP A 80 0.11 -13.44 -4.69
N ILE A 81 0.59 -12.55 -3.80
CA ILE A 81 0.68 -12.78 -2.35
C ILE A 81 -0.10 -11.68 -1.64
N VAL A 82 -1.13 -12.07 -0.89
CA VAL A 82 -1.99 -11.14 -0.16
C VAL A 82 -1.47 -10.95 1.26
N LEU A 83 -1.26 -9.70 1.66
CA LEU A 83 -0.90 -9.32 3.02
C LEU A 83 -2.11 -8.67 3.71
N PRO A 84 -2.36 -8.95 5.01
CA PRO A 84 -3.38 -8.22 5.77
C PRO A 84 -3.03 -6.73 5.85
N SER A 85 -3.98 -5.88 5.47
CA SER A 85 -3.85 -4.42 5.53
C SER A 85 -5.14 -3.77 6.02
N LEU A 86 -5.01 -2.64 6.70
CA LEU A 86 -6.15 -1.78 7.03
C LEU A 86 -6.76 -1.09 5.80
N THR A 87 -6.02 -1.02 4.69
CA THR A 87 -6.48 -0.36 3.46
C THR A 87 -7.26 -1.29 2.52
N ASP A 88 -7.31 -2.59 2.83
CA ASP A 88 -8.04 -3.61 2.07
C ASP A 88 -9.55 -3.62 2.41
N LEU A 89 -10.21 -2.51 2.11
CA LEU A 89 -11.64 -2.28 2.37
C LEU A 89 -12.45 -2.28 1.07
N PRO A 90 -13.39 -3.22 0.86
CA PRO A 90 -14.25 -3.32 -0.34
C PRO A 90 -14.93 -2.03 -0.78
N GLU A 91 -15.27 -1.16 0.17
CA GLU A 91 -15.90 0.15 -0.02
C GLU A 91 -14.99 1.14 -0.76
N PHE A 92 -13.67 0.93 -0.71
CA PHE A 92 -12.67 1.78 -1.37
C PHE A 92 -12.21 1.18 -2.71
N ALA A 93 -13.12 1.02 -3.67
CA ALA A 93 -12.81 0.56 -5.04
C ALA A 93 -13.70 1.23 -6.08
N GLU A 94 -13.28 1.15 -7.34
CA GLU A 94 -14.09 1.55 -8.50
C GLU A 94 -15.46 0.87 -8.49
N GLY A 95 -15.52 -0.41 -8.12
CA GLY A 95 -16.77 -1.17 -8.05
C GLY A 95 -17.76 -0.70 -6.98
N ALA A 96 -17.30 0.05 -5.99
CA ALA A 96 -18.16 0.67 -4.97
C ALA A 96 -18.71 2.05 -5.43
N LEU A 97 -18.18 2.62 -6.53
CA LEU A 97 -18.64 3.89 -7.06
C LEU A 97 -19.98 3.75 -7.78
N LYS A 98 -20.79 4.82 -7.70
CA LYS A 98 -22.04 4.91 -8.44
C LYS A 98 -21.78 5.02 -9.95
N ASN A 99 -22.56 4.32 -10.76
CA ASN A 99 -22.51 4.36 -12.23
C ASN A 99 -21.13 4.01 -12.82
N CYS A 100 -20.38 3.13 -12.16
CA CYS A 100 -19.15 2.58 -12.73
C CYS A 100 -19.45 1.79 -14.01
N LEU A 101 -18.54 1.83 -14.98
CA LEU A 101 -18.68 1.04 -16.20
C LEU A 101 -18.52 -0.45 -15.88
N PRO A 102 -19.29 -1.34 -16.55
CA PRO A 102 -19.17 -2.77 -16.33
C PRO A 102 -17.80 -3.30 -16.78
N TYR A 103 -17.38 -4.40 -16.17
CA TYR A 103 -16.25 -5.20 -16.64
C TYR A 103 -16.55 -5.83 -18.00
N ASP A 104 -15.53 -5.89 -18.86
CA ASP A 104 -15.54 -6.56 -20.16
C ASP A 104 -14.12 -7.03 -20.54
N GLU A 105 -14.04 -7.83 -21.61
CA GLU A 105 -12.81 -8.44 -22.10
C GLU A 105 -12.66 -8.26 -23.62
N VAL A 106 -11.42 -8.31 -24.08
CA VAL A 106 -11.06 -8.31 -25.50
C VAL A 106 -10.18 -9.52 -25.83
N PRO A 107 -10.06 -9.91 -27.10
CA PRO A 107 -9.12 -10.95 -27.50
C PRO A 107 -7.70 -10.63 -27.02
N LYS A 108 -7.04 -11.63 -26.41
CA LYS A 108 -5.66 -11.51 -25.94
C LYS A 108 -4.72 -11.02 -27.04
N ALA A 109 -3.79 -10.16 -26.67
CA ALA A 109 -2.71 -9.74 -27.56
C ALA A 109 -1.75 -10.91 -27.83
N LYS A 110 -0.96 -10.81 -28.90
CA LYS A 110 0.18 -11.71 -29.12
C LYS A 110 1.34 -11.24 -28.24
N TYR A 111 1.70 -12.02 -27.23
CA TYR A 111 2.83 -11.76 -26.37
C TYR A 111 3.51 -13.06 -25.93
N THR A 112 4.78 -12.97 -25.54
CA THR A 112 5.56 -14.09 -25.02
C THR A 112 5.87 -13.81 -23.57
N LYS A 113 5.64 -14.80 -22.69
CA LYS A 113 6.01 -14.69 -21.28
C LYS A 113 7.52 -14.63 -21.13
N TRP A 114 7.97 -13.91 -20.10
CA TRP A 114 9.38 -13.79 -19.73
C TRP A 114 9.97 -15.11 -19.21
N SER A 115 9.14 -15.98 -18.65
CA SER A 115 9.53 -17.00 -17.67
C SER A 115 9.65 -18.45 -18.18
N GLU A 116 9.79 -18.72 -19.47
CA GLU A 116 10.18 -20.06 -19.93
C GLU A 116 11.72 -20.15 -19.91
N PRO A 117 12.39 -20.61 -18.80
CA PRO A 117 11.88 -21.54 -17.77
C PRO A 117 12.10 -21.11 -16.28
N VAL A 118 12.18 -19.81 -15.94
CA VAL A 118 12.36 -19.37 -14.54
C VAL A 118 11.00 -19.25 -13.84
N SER A 119 10.66 -20.24 -13.01
CA SER A 119 9.51 -20.16 -12.10
C SER A 119 9.71 -19.04 -11.08
N LEU A 120 8.70 -18.20 -10.85
CA LEU A 120 8.69 -17.18 -9.79
C LEU A 120 8.48 -17.77 -8.38
N TYR A 121 8.48 -19.10 -8.25
CA TYR A 121 8.35 -19.84 -6.99
C TYR A 121 7.14 -19.43 -6.13
N LEU A 122 6.04 -19.02 -6.76
CA LEU A 122 4.87 -18.43 -6.08
C LEU A 122 4.35 -19.28 -4.92
N ASP A 123 4.26 -20.60 -5.09
CA ASP A 123 3.72 -21.48 -4.03
C ASP A 123 4.62 -21.51 -2.79
N GLU A 124 5.94 -21.54 -2.98
CA GLU A 124 6.89 -21.53 -1.87
C GLU A 124 6.95 -20.15 -1.20
N LEU A 125 6.90 -19.06 -1.99
CA LEU A 125 6.83 -17.70 -1.46
C LEU A 125 5.56 -17.49 -0.63
N LYS A 126 4.40 -17.93 -1.12
CA LYS A 126 3.13 -17.90 -0.38
C LYS A 126 3.23 -18.66 0.94
N ARG A 127 3.80 -19.88 0.90
CA ARG A 127 3.96 -20.73 2.09
C ARG A 127 4.83 -20.05 3.15
N ARG A 128 5.99 -19.52 2.76
CA ARG A 128 6.91 -18.82 3.66
C ARG A 128 6.29 -17.55 4.23
N SER A 129 5.65 -16.75 3.38
CA SER A 129 5.00 -15.51 3.78
C SER A 129 3.87 -15.76 4.77
N SER A 130 2.96 -16.70 4.46
CA SER A 130 1.88 -17.08 5.36
C SER A 130 2.39 -17.56 6.72
N ALA A 131 3.51 -18.29 6.76
CA ALA A 131 4.10 -18.75 8.01
C ALA A 131 4.66 -17.59 8.86
N ARG A 132 5.23 -16.54 8.23
CA ARG A 132 5.71 -15.34 8.94
C ARG A 132 4.53 -14.50 9.43
N THR A 133 3.60 -14.16 8.56
CA THR A 133 2.43 -13.34 8.87
C THR A 133 1.58 -13.94 10.01
N GLN A 134 1.46 -15.27 10.09
CA GLN A 134 0.72 -15.94 11.18
C GLN A 134 1.44 -15.94 12.54
N ASN A 135 2.74 -15.69 12.58
CA ASN A 135 3.53 -15.70 13.82
C ASN A 135 4.03 -14.31 14.23
N ASP A 136 3.80 -13.29 13.41
CA ASP A 136 4.25 -11.93 13.66
C ASP A 136 3.24 -11.15 14.53
N PRO A 137 3.65 -10.66 15.71
CA PRO A 137 2.81 -9.82 16.56
C PRO A 137 2.27 -8.55 15.89
N GLU A 138 3.00 -7.95 14.96
CA GLU A 138 2.54 -6.74 14.26
C GLU A 138 1.37 -7.07 13.30
N PHE A 139 1.44 -8.20 12.58
CA PHE A 139 0.31 -8.66 11.77
C PHE A 139 -0.90 -9.07 12.61
N HIS A 140 -0.70 -9.59 13.82
CA HIS A 140 -1.80 -9.82 14.76
C HIS A 140 -2.53 -8.51 15.13
N TYR A 141 -1.80 -7.42 15.40
CA TYR A 141 -2.41 -6.12 15.65
C TYR A 141 -3.17 -5.58 14.43
N VAL A 142 -2.61 -5.75 13.22
CA VAL A 142 -3.28 -5.35 11.97
C VAL A 142 -4.59 -6.12 11.82
N MET A 143 -4.60 -7.44 11.99
CA MET A 143 -5.82 -8.25 11.88
C MET A 143 -6.87 -7.90 12.94
N GLU A 144 -6.45 -7.61 14.18
CA GLU A 144 -7.34 -7.11 15.23
C GLU A 144 -7.99 -5.78 14.84
N ASP A 145 -7.19 -4.84 14.33
CA ASP A 145 -7.67 -3.53 13.91
C ASP A 145 -8.56 -3.60 12.66
N MET A 146 -8.28 -4.52 11.73
CA MET A 146 -9.18 -4.83 10.60
C MET A 146 -10.54 -5.31 11.11
N GLY A 147 -10.56 -6.21 12.10
CA GLY A 147 -11.80 -6.69 12.72
C GLY A 147 -12.60 -5.56 13.38
N ARG A 148 -11.94 -4.72 14.17
CA ARG A 148 -12.55 -3.51 14.76
C ARG A 148 -13.09 -2.55 13.71
N LEU A 149 -12.33 -2.33 12.63
CA LEU A 149 -12.74 -1.42 11.56
C LEU A 149 -13.98 -1.94 10.84
N ARG A 150 -14.00 -3.23 10.48
CA ARG A 150 -15.17 -3.87 9.86
C ARG A 150 -16.41 -3.76 10.74
N HIS A 151 -16.29 -4.08 12.03
CA HIS A 151 -17.41 -3.94 12.97
C HIS A 151 -17.94 -2.49 13.03
N ARG A 152 -17.06 -1.49 13.06
CA ARG A 152 -17.48 -0.08 13.06
C ARG A 152 -18.16 0.35 11.76
N LEU A 153 -17.68 -0.15 10.62
CA LEU A 153 -18.30 0.10 9.32
C LEU A 153 -19.69 -0.55 9.23
N ASP A 154 -19.82 -1.78 9.72
CA ASP A 154 -21.10 -2.52 9.76
C ASP A 154 -22.13 -1.83 10.68
N ASP A 155 -21.69 -1.38 11.86
CA ASP A 155 -22.55 -0.65 12.79
C ASP A 155 -23.01 0.71 12.23
N ASN A 156 -22.14 1.36 11.45
CA ASN A 156 -22.34 2.66 10.80
C ASN A 156 -22.97 3.72 11.73
N ARG A 157 -22.54 3.75 12.99
CA ARG A 157 -23.09 4.60 14.04
C ARG A 157 -21.97 5.15 14.91
N ILE A 158 -22.19 6.36 15.41
CA ILE A 158 -21.33 7.00 16.41
C ILE A 158 -22.19 7.46 17.58
N SER A 159 -21.72 7.19 18.79
CA SER A 159 -22.39 7.70 19.99
C SER A 159 -22.23 9.21 20.11
N LEU A 160 -23.31 9.90 20.47
CA LEU A 160 -23.28 11.32 20.86
C LEU A 160 -23.22 11.50 22.38
N ASN A 161 -23.19 10.41 23.16
CA ASN A 161 -23.03 10.48 24.61
C ASN A 161 -21.55 10.71 24.97
N GLU A 162 -21.27 11.82 25.65
CA GLU A 162 -19.92 12.25 26.00
C GLU A 162 -19.16 11.22 26.85
N ASP A 163 -19.80 10.67 27.90
CA ASP A 163 -19.17 9.69 28.79
C ASP A 163 -18.82 8.38 28.09
N LEU A 164 -19.64 7.95 27.14
CA LEU A 164 -19.34 6.80 26.29
C LEU A 164 -18.16 7.11 25.36
N ARG A 165 -18.16 8.28 24.69
CA ARG A 165 -17.05 8.68 23.80
C ARG A 165 -15.72 8.83 24.52
N LYS A 166 -15.72 9.39 25.73
CA LYS A 166 -14.52 9.47 26.58
C LYS A 166 -13.96 8.09 26.94
N ARG A 167 -14.84 7.13 27.25
CA ARG A 167 -14.44 5.74 27.52
C ARG A 167 -13.82 5.08 26.29
N GLU A 168 -14.48 5.18 25.13
CA GLU A 168 -13.96 4.65 23.86
C GLU A 168 -12.56 5.20 23.54
N LEU A 169 -12.35 6.52 23.69
CA LEU A 169 -11.03 7.14 23.49
C LEU A 169 -10.00 6.64 24.51
N SER A 170 -10.39 6.45 25.77
CA SER A 170 -9.49 5.92 26.80
C SER A 170 -9.10 4.46 26.53
N ASP A 171 -10.02 3.64 26.04
CA ASP A 171 -9.77 2.24 25.65
C ASP A 171 -8.83 2.17 24.45
N ASP A 172 -9.03 3.05 23.45
CA ASP A 172 -8.12 3.18 22.31
C ASP A 172 -6.72 3.60 22.74
N LYS A 173 -6.60 4.55 23.67
CA LYS A 173 -5.32 5.00 24.22
C LYS A 173 -4.62 3.87 24.99
N MET A 174 -5.32 3.19 25.88
CA MET A 174 -4.77 2.05 26.64
C MET A 174 -4.25 0.95 25.73
N ARG A 175 -4.97 0.63 24.64
CA ARG A 175 -4.51 -0.35 23.65
C ARG A 175 -3.23 0.09 22.95
N LYS A 176 -3.15 1.34 22.49
CA LYS A 176 -1.94 1.90 21.86
C LYS A 176 -0.75 1.85 22.82
N GLU A 177 -0.95 2.21 24.08
CA GLU A 177 0.08 2.17 25.12
C GLU A 177 0.53 0.73 25.44
N LEU A 178 -0.39 -0.23 25.52
CA LEU A 178 -0.08 -1.63 25.73
C LEU A 178 0.81 -2.17 24.60
N ARG A 179 0.41 -1.96 23.34
CA ARG A 179 1.20 -2.37 22.17
C ARG A 179 2.56 -1.69 22.14
N SER A 180 2.66 -0.43 22.54
CA SER A 180 3.95 0.26 22.69
C SER A 180 4.85 -0.39 23.75
N LYS A 181 4.30 -0.81 24.90
CA LYS A 181 5.05 -1.51 25.94
C LYS A 181 5.50 -2.90 25.47
N GLU A 182 4.63 -3.63 24.77
CA GLU A 182 4.95 -4.94 24.20
C GLU A 182 6.08 -4.86 23.15
N ARG A 183 6.06 -3.82 22.29
CA ARG A 183 7.16 -3.54 21.33
C ARG A 183 8.48 -3.26 22.05
N LEU A 184 8.47 -2.41 23.07
CA LEU A 184 9.66 -2.13 23.87
C LEU A 184 10.21 -3.38 24.58
N ALA A 185 9.32 -4.23 25.10
CA ALA A 185 9.70 -5.48 25.76
C ALA A 185 10.30 -6.51 24.81
N ARG A 186 9.87 -6.55 23.55
CA ARG A 186 10.44 -7.42 22.51
C ARG A 186 11.89 -7.09 22.18
N ASN A 187 12.32 -5.83 22.37
CA ASN A 187 13.69 -5.37 22.17
C ASN A 187 14.31 -5.82 20.84
N ILE A 188 13.53 -5.77 19.76
CA ILE A 188 13.99 -6.15 18.42
C ILE A 188 14.85 -5.01 17.86
N GLU A 189 16.02 -5.33 17.33
CA GLU A 189 16.84 -4.36 16.63
C GLU A 189 16.18 -3.96 15.30
N GLU A 190 15.76 -2.71 15.20
CA GLU A 190 15.23 -2.17 13.95
C GLU A 190 16.34 -2.06 12.89
N PRO A 191 16.01 -2.34 11.61
CA PRO A 191 16.97 -2.27 10.52
C PRO A 191 17.53 -0.86 10.35
N ARG A 192 18.75 -0.74 9.83
CA ARG A 192 19.35 0.57 9.55
C ARG A 192 18.80 1.11 8.25
N VAL A 193 17.93 2.11 8.32
CA VAL A 193 17.37 2.78 7.15
C VAL A 193 18.19 4.01 6.82
N TYR A 194 18.54 4.17 5.55
CA TYR A 194 19.29 5.31 5.05
C TYR A 194 18.45 6.11 4.06
N ARG A 195 18.45 7.44 4.19
CA ARG A 195 17.84 8.32 3.19
C ARG A 195 18.78 8.41 1.99
N VAL A 196 18.26 8.09 0.82
CA VAL A 196 18.93 8.26 -0.47
C VAL A 196 18.11 9.25 -1.29
N THR A 197 18.68 10.41 -1.60
CA THR A 197 18.14 11.38 -2.57
C THR A 197 19.01 11.39 -3.82
N LEU A 198 18.53 12.02 -4.90
CA LEU A 198 19.33 12.24 -6.10
C LEU A 198 20.66 12.95 -5.77
N ASP A 199 20.68 13.82 -4.76
CA ASP A 199 21.87 14.53 -4.32
C ASP A 199 22.83 13.67 -3.47
N THR A 200 22.38 12.53 -2.95
CA THR A 200 23.16 11.69 -2.02
C THR A 200 23.49 10.30 -2.57
N VAL A 201 22.95 9.91 -3.73
CA VAL A 201 23.13 8.56 -4.30
C VAL A 201 24.60 8.17 -4.49
N ASP A 202 25.44 9.13 -4.89
CA ASP A 202 26.86 8.92 -5.14
C ASP A 202 27.76 9.31 -3.95
N LYS A 203 27.16 9.76 -2.84
CA LYS A 203 27.92 10.23 -1.67
C LYS A 203 28.13 9.07 -0.68
N PRO A 204 29.35 8.92 -0.13
CA PRO A 204 29.66 7.82 0.81
C PRO A 204 28.97 7.98 2.18
N ASN A 205 28.47 9.18 2.48
CA ASN A 205 27.90 9.52 3.79
C ASN A 205 26.38 9.63 3.69
N LEU A 206 25.71 8.48 3.64
CA LEU A 206 24.25 8.43 3.68
C LEU A 206 23.74 8.74 5.09
N GLN A 207 22.66 9.52 5.16
CA GLN A 207 22.03 9.89 6.43
C GLN A 207 21.23 8.70 6.97
N LEU A 208 21.60 8.24 8.17
CA LEU A 208 20.85 7.20 8.88
C LEU A 208 19.56 7.80 9.47
N ILE A 209 18.43 7.18 9.17
CA ILE A 209 17.14 7.49 9.78
C ILE A 209 17.03 6.69 11.08
N MET A 210 16.73 7.36 12.20
CA MET A 210 16.53 6.73 13.50
C MET A 210 15.03 6.50 13.75
N TYR A 211 14.69 5.33 14.27
CA TYR A 211 13.33 4.94 14.63
C TYR A 211 12.89 5.51 16.00
N PRO A 212 11.57 5.69 16.23
CA PRO A 212 11.02 6.32 17.42
C PRO A 212 11.45 5.66 18.74
N GLY A 213 11.52 4.32 18.77
CA GLY A 213 11.89 3.55 19.97
C GLY A 213 13.34 3.80 20.43
N LYS A 214 14.24 4.01 19.46
CA LYS A 214 15.64 4.39 19.73
C LYS A 214 15.79 5.88 20.06
N LEU A 215 14.93 6.76 19.55
CA LEU A 215 14.96 8.18 19.91
C LEU A 215 14.58 8.41 21.38
N ALA A 216 13.56 7.70 21.87
CA ALA A 216 13.11 7.80 23.26
C ALA A 216 14.16 7.29 24.26
N SER A 217 14.89 6.22 23.90
CA SER A 217 15.99 5.66 24.70
C SER A 217 17.29 6.48 24.58
N ALA A 218 17.59 7.04 23.41
CA ALA A 218 18.72 7.96 23.22
C ALA A 218 18.54 9.29 23.95
N LYS A 219 17.31 9.84 24.00
CA LYS A 219 16.96 11.00 24.84
C LYS A 219 17.17 10.71 26.32
N LYS A 220 16.93 9.47 26.77
CA LYS A 220 17.12 9.03 28.17
C LYS A 220 18.60 8.86 28.54
N ASN A 221 19.45 8.54 27.56
CA ASN A 221 20.88 8.24 27.77
C ASN A 221 21.83 9.39 27.37
N GLY A 222 21.32 10.61 27.15
CA GLY A 222 22.12 11.83 27.03
C GLY A 222 23.00 11.95 25.78
N SER A 223 22.87 11.05 24.81
CA SER A 223 23.78 10.93 23.66
C SER A 223 23.11 11.23 22.32
N ALA A 224 22.41 12.36 22.19
CA ALA A 224 22.12 12.92 20.87
C ALA A 224 21.84 14.43 20.92
N LYS A 225 22.67 15.24 20.24
CA LYS A 225 22.26 16.57 19.76
C LYS A 225 21.49 16.37 18.46
N VAL A 226 20.17 16.25 18.56
CA VAL A 226 19.24 16.39 17.43
C VAL A 226 18.35 17.58 17.75
N ALA A 227 18.19 18.48 16.78
CA ALA A 227 17.47 19.75 16.94
C ALA A 227 16.08 19.55 17.56
N PRO A 228 15.62 20.47 18.43
CA PRO A 228 14.33 20.36 19.07
C PRO A 228 13.28 20.86 18.08
N GLU A 229 12.62 19.96 17.35
CA GLU A 229 11.22 20.20 17.03
C GLU A 229 10.39 19.38 18.00
N ALA A 230 9.59 20.13 18.75
CA ALA A 230 8.79 19.66 19.86
C ALA A 230 7.89 18.51 19.43
N ALA A 231 7.73 17.54 20.33
CA ALA A 231 6.66 16.58 20.28
C ALA A 231 5.34 17.35 20.10
N GLY A 232 4.79 17.28 18.89
CA GLY A 232 3.39 17.58 18.68
C GLY A 232 2.59 16.46 19.32
N ASP A 233 1.88 16.78 20.39
CA ASP A 233 0.69 16.04 20.80
C ASP A 233 -0.15 15.76 19.54
N SER A 234 -0.15 14.50 19.10
CA SER A 234 -1.04 14.05 18.05
C SER A 234 -2.25 13.40 18.70
N ASP A 235 -3.06 14.27 19.31
CA ASP A 235 -4.53 14.16 19.31
C ASP A 235 -5.10 14.39 17.88
N THR A 236 -4.28 14.23 16.83
CA THR A 236 -4.79 14.05 15.48
C THR A 236 -5.40 12.67 15.43
N ASP A 237 -6.72 12.64 15.41
CA ASP A 237 -7.48 11.67 14.64
C ASP A 237 -6.61 11.24 13.45
N ASN A 238 -6.21 9.97 13.44
CA ASN A 238 -5.57 9.40 12.27
C ASN A 238 -6.61 9.51 11.17
N ASP A 239 -6.52 10.57 10.37
CA ASP A 239 -6.98 10.59 9.02
C ASP A 239 -6.35 9.37 8.35
N VAL A 240 -7.11 8.28 8.31
CA VAL A 240 -6.85 7.10 7.49
C VAL A 240 -6.71 7.50 6.00
N PHE A 241 -7.06 8.76 5.67
CA PHE A 241 -7.06 9.36 4.35
C PHE A 241 -6.51 10.79 4.39
N GLY A 242 -5.25 10.97 4.77
CA GLY A 242 -4.58 12.27 4.73
C GLY A 242 -3.17 12.15 4.17
N GLY A 243 -2.99 12.48 2.89
CA GLY A 243 -1.66 12.74 2.33
C GLY A 243 -1.07 13.95 3.04
N GLN A 244 -0.16 13.72 3.97
CA GLN A 244 0.62 14.75 4.65
C GLN A 244 2.09 14.50 4.36
N ASP A 245 2.79 15.57 4.00
CA ASP A 245 4.18 15.62 3.56
C ASP A 245 5.10 14.59 4.26
N GLU A 246 5.56 13.60 3.48
CA GLU A 246 6.39 12.47 3.95
C GLU A 246 7.83 12.85 4.31
N ASP A 247 8.23 14.11 4.10
CA ASP A 247 9.66 14.46 4.05
C ASP A 247 10.35 14.61 5.41
N THR A 248 9.64 14.50 6.55
CA THR A 248 10.22 14.74 7.88
C THR A 248 9.82 13.80 9.02
N LYS A 249 8.99 12.76 8.80
CA LYS A 249 8.55 11.88 9.91
C LYS A 249 9.44 10.65 10.10
N GLU A 250 9.62 10.30 11.37
CA GLU A 250 10.30 9.08 11.85
C GLU A 250 9.72 7.83 11.16
N PRO A 251 10.52 6.78 10.93
CA PRO A 251 10.08 5.60 10.21
C PRO A 251 8.98 4.88 11.00
N VAL A 252 7.82 4.77 10.36
CA VAL A 252 6.64 4.09 10.90
C VAL A 252 6.87 2.58 10.84
N ILE A 253 6.36 1.87 11.84
CA ILE A 253 6.31 0.39 11.84
C ILE A 253 5.37 -0.02 10.72
N ASP A 254 5.88 -0.79 9.77
CA ASP A 254 5.17 -1.17 8.55
C ASP A 254 5.39 -2.67 8.30
N PRO A 255 4.50 -3.53 8.85
CA PRO A 255 4.62 -4.98 8.68
C PRO A 255 4.46 -5.42 7.22
N GLU A 256 3.74 -4.66 6.40
CA GLU A 256 3.56 -4.95 4.97
C GLU A 256 4.87 -4.74 4.20
N ARG A 257 5.57 -3.62 4.45
CA ARG A 257 6.90 -3.35 3.88
C ARG A 257 7.92 -4.39 4.32
N ASP A 258 7.92 -4.70 5.62
CA ASP A 258 8.91 -5.62 6.20
C ASP A 258 8.71 -7.04 5.63
N GLU A 259 7.46 -7.49 5.50
CA GLU A 259 7.16 -8.79 4.86
C GLU A 259 7.43 -8.79 3.36
N THR A 260 7.15 -7.69 2.65
CA THR A 260 7.52 -7.55 1.23
C THR A 260 9.02 -7.68 1.04
N THR A 261 9.82 -7.14 1.96
CA THR A 261 11.28 -7.28 1.95
C THR A 261 11.71 -8.73 2.17
N ASN A 262 11.05 -9.45 3.09
CA ASN A 262 11.30 -10.88 3.30
C ASN A 262 10.94 -11.72 2.08
N ILE A 263 9.81 -11.45 1.41
CA ILE A 263 9.39 -12.12 0.17
C ILE A 263 10.43 -11.88 -0.93
N LEU A 264 10.93 -10.66 -1.07
CA LEU A 264 11.99 -10.35 -2.04
C LEU A 264 13.27 -11.13 -1.73
N ALA A 265 13.68 -11.19 -0.45
CA ALA A 265 14.84 -11.98 -0.03
C ALA A 265 14.67 -13.47 -0.31
N ASP A 266 13.47 -14.02 -0.06
CA ASP A 266 13.13 -15.41 -0.39
C ASP A 266 13.22 -15.67 -1.89
N LEU A 267 12.68 -14.76 -2.72
CA LEU A 267 12.73 -14.88 -4.18
C LEU A 267 14.18 -14.92 -4.67
N VAL A 268 15.02 -13.99 -4.20
CA VAL A 268 16.45 -13.96 -4.52
C VAL A 268 17.13 -15.27 -4.08
N GLN A 269 16.83 -15.77 -2.89
CA GLN A 269 17.39 -17.02 -2.39
C GLN A 269 16.99 -18.22 -3.25
N LEU A 270 15.73 -18.29 -3.68
CA LEU A 270 15.20 -19.38 -4.51
C LEU A 270 15.76 -19.34 -5.93
N GLU A 271 16.00 -18.15 -6.48
CA GLU A 271 16.67 -17.98 -7.78
C GLU A 271 18.14 -18.43 -7.76
N HIS A 272 18.85 -18.19 -6.65
CA HIS A 272 20.27 -18.53 -6.49
C HIS A 272 20.53 -19.86 -5.77
N GLY A 273 19.48 -20.58 -5.38
CA GLY A 273 19.58 -21.86 -4.69
C GLY A 273 20.16 -22.98 -5.57
N PRO A 274 20.75 -24.04 -4.98
CA PRO A 274 21.23 -25.18 -5.76
C PRO A 274 20.04 -25.82 -6.48
N LYS A 275 20.08 -25.78 -7.82
CA LYS A 275 19.13 -26.51 -8.67
C LYS A 275 19.36 -28.00 -8.42
N THR A 276 18.56 -28.61 -7.55
CA THR A 276 18.55 -30.06 -7.42
C THR A 276 18.18 -30.60 -8.80
N ALA A 277 19.08 -31.39 -9.39
CA ALA A 277 18.81 -32.05 -10.66
C ALA A 277 17.56 -32.90 -10.48
N SER A 278 16.47 -32.51 -11.13
CA SER A 278 15.30 -33.38 -11.28
C SER A 278 15.78 -34.63 -12.02
N THR A 279 15.91 -35.73 -11.28
CA THR A 279 16.00 -37.06 -11.87
C THR A 279 14.63 -37.36 -12.48
N ASN A 280 14.53 -37.22 -13.81
CA ASN A 280 13.42 -37.81 -14.55
C ASN A 280 13.41 -39.32 -14.26
N HIS A 281 12.33 -39.79 -13.66
CA HIS A 281 11.92 -41.20 -13.69
C HIS A 281 10.66 -41.32 -14.55
#